data_AF-A0A7W9YCU0-F1
#
_entry.id   AF-A0A7W9YCU0-F1
#
_cell.length_a   1.000
_cell.length_b   1.000
_cell.length_c   1.000
_cell.angle_alpha   90.00
_cell.angle_beta   90.00
_cell.angle_gamma   90.00
#
_symmetry.space_group_name_H-M   'P 1'
#
loop_
_entity.id
_entity.type
_entity.pdbx_description
1 polymer ?
#
loop_
_entity_poly.entity_id
_entity_poly.type
_entity_poly.pdbx_seq_one_letter_code
_entity_poly.pdbx_strand_id
1 'polypeptide(L)' 'MNIAPSVPKYTLEQLQEAYELSIPRAVQILEKFGGDRRLIDKFMRRCQRS' A
#
# COMPACT_ATOMS: atom_id res chain seq x y z
N MET A 1 17.02 7.01 21.77
CA MET A 1 16.70 6.75 20.35
C MET A 1 15.22 6.40 20.29
N ASN A 2 14.36 7.35 19.93
CA ASN A 2 12.92 7.11 19.81
C ASN A 2 12.68 6.35 18.50
N ILE A 3 12.65 5.02 18.57
CA ILE A 3 12.21 4.19 17.46
C ILE A 3 10.69 4.33 17.44
N ALA A 4 10.20 5.31 16.69
CA ALA A 4 8.77 5.36 16.34
C ALA A 4 8.40 3.98 15.79
N PRO A 5 7.31 3.35 16.25
CA PRO A 5 6.93 2.03 15.77
C PRO A 5 6.80 2.13 14.25
N SER A 6 7.69 1.45 13.53
CA SER A 6 7.73 1.44 12.08
C SER A 6 6.41 0.84 11.64
N VAL A 7 5.43 1.70 11.37
CA VAL A 7 4.12 1.26 10.87
C VAL A 7 4.44 0.41 9.64
N PRO A 8 3.95 -0.85 9.57
CA PRO A 8 4.30 -1.71 8.45
C PRO A 8 3.86 -1.02 7.16
N LYS A 9 4.85 -0.67 6.33
CA LYS A 9 4.64 0.00 5.06
C LYS A 9 4.82 -0.99 3.91
N TYR A 10 3.98 -0.86 2.89
CA TYR A 10 4.20 -1.50 1.61
C TYR A 10 5.39 -0.86 0.89
N THR A 11 6.27 -1.70 0.34
CA THR A 11 7.15 -1.29 -0.76
C THR A 11 6.40 -1.37 -2.08
N LEU A 12 6.98 -0.80 -3.14
CA LEU A 12 6.39 -0.84 -4.47
C LEU A 12 6.23 -2.29 -4.94
N GLU A 13 7.26 -3.12 -4.80
CA GLU A 13 7.20 -4.51 -5.26
C GLU A 13 6.16 -5.31 -4.48
N GLN A 14 6.13 -5.15 -3.15
CA GLN A 14 5.14 -5.84 -2.30
C GLN A 14 3.70 -5.44 -2.64
N LEU A 15 3.49 -4.17 -2.98
CA LEU A 15 2.16 -3.68 -3.35
C LEU A 15 1.73 -4.22 -4.72
N GLN A 16 2.66 -4.28 -5.67
CA GLN A 16 2.42 -4.87 -6.99
C GLN A 16 2.12 -6.36 -6.88
N GLU A 17 2.89 -7.11 -6.09
CA GLU A 17 2.71 -8.54 -5.91
C GLU A 17 1.40 -8.86 -5.15
N ALA A 18 1.08 -8.11 -4.09
CA ALA A 18 -0.10 -8.37 -3.26
C ALA A 18 -1.44 -8.12 -3.98
N TYR A 19 -1.47 -7.23 -4.97
CA TYR A 19 -2.69 -6.79 -5.63
C TYR A 19 -2.61 -6.84 -7.16
N GLU A 20 -1.58 -7.47 -7.72
CA GLU A 20 -1.31 -7.60 -9.15
C GLU A 20 -1.42 -6.26 -9.90
N LEU A 21 -0.88 -5.20 -9.29
CA LEU A 21 -0.99 -3.83 -9.82
C LEU A 21 0.11 -3.53 -10.83
N SER A 22 -0.24 -2.72 -11.83
CA SER A 22 0.75 -2.08 -12.68
C SER A 22 1.61 -1.08 -11.88
N ILE A 23 2.89 -0.93 -12.25
CA ILE A 23 3.84 0.03 -11.65
C ILE A 23 3.22 1.41 -11.43
N PRO A 24 2.64 2.10 -12.45
CA PRO A 24 2.10 3.44 -12.25
C PRO A 24 0.93 3.46 -11.24
N ARG A 25 0.16 2.36 -11.16
CA ARG A 25 -0.95 2.26 -10.22
C ARG A 25 -0.44 2.07 -8.79
N ALA A 26 0.55 1.20 -8.60
CA ALA A 26 1.16 0.97 -7.30
C ALA A 26 1.85 2.24 -6.77
N VAL A 27 2.56 2.99 -7.61
CA VAL A 27 3.15 4.29 -7.23
C VAL A 27 2.08 5.27 -6.74
N GLN A 28 0.99 5.48 -7.50
CA GLN A 28 -0.10 6.37 -7.09
C GLN A 28 -0.68 6.01 -5.71
N ILE A 29 -0.80 4.72 -5.41
CA ILE A 29 -1.35 4.24 -4.13
C ILE A 29 -0.34 4.43 -3.00
N LEU A 30 0.95 4.17 -3.24
CA LEU A 30 1.99 4.46 -2.25
C LEU A 30 2.07 5.96 -1.93
N GLU A 31 2.04 6.83 -2.94
CA GLU A 31 2.04 8.28 -2.74
C GLU A 31 0.80 8.75 -1.99
N LYS A 32 -0.38 8.19 -2.32
CA LYS A 32 -1.65 8.57 -1.68
C LYS A 32 -1.76 8.15 -0.22
N PHE A 33 -1.23 6.99 0.15
CA PHE A 33 -1.38 6.43 1.50
C PHE A 33 -0.07 6.40 2.30
N GLY A 34 1.01 6.98 1.77
CA GLY A 34 2.33 6.98 2.41
C GLY A 34 2.93 5.58 2.64
N GLY A 35 2.47 4.60 1.85
CA GLY A 35 2.78 3.19 2.01
C GLY A 35 2.09 2.51 3.20
N ASP A 36 1.17 3.14 3.94
CA ASP A 36 0.52 2.51 5.10
C ASP A 36 -0.26 1.25 4.68
N ARG A 37 0.20 0.10 5.15
CA ARG A 37 -0.37 -1.21 4.79
C ARG A 37 -1.84 -1.33 5.16
N ARG A 38 -2.26 -0.83 6.33
CA ARG A 38 -3.66 -0.96 6.79
C ARG A 38 -4.59 -0.12 5.93
N LEU A 39 -4.18 1.10 5.58
CA LEU A 39 -4.98 1.99 4.74
C LEU A 39 -5.10 1.46 3.31
N ILE A 40 -3.98 0.98 2.75
CA ILE A 40 -3.94 0.36 1.42
C ILE A 40 -4.81 -0.89 1.38
N ASP A 41 -4.69 -1.80 2.35
CA ASP A 41 -5.51 -3.02 2.39
C ASP A 41 -7.00 -2.72 2.52
N LYS A 42 -7.35 -1.66 3.26
CA LYS A 42 -8.75 -1.21 3.38
C LYS A 42 -9.26 -0.60 2.08
N PHE A 43 -8.41 0.14 1.37
CA PHE A 43 -8.73 0.72 0.07
C PHE A 43 -8.92 -0.36 -1.00
N MET A 44 -7.99 -1.32 -1.09
CA MET A 44 -8.03 -2.39 -2.08
C MET A 44 -9.22 -3.33 -1.89
N ARG A 45 -9.53 -3.70 -0.64
CA ARG A 45 -10.73 -4.49 -0.33
C ARG A 45 -12.03 -3.82 -0.74
N ARG A 46 -12.08 -2.48 -0.82
CA ARG A 46 -13.25 -1.76 -1.36
C ARG A 46 -13.29 -1.77 -2.88
N CYS A 47 -12.13 -1.70 -3.54
CA CYS A 47 -12.04 -1.75 -5.00
C CYS A 47 -12.38 -3.13 -5.59
N GLN A 48 -12.04 -4.23 -4.91
CA GLN A 48 -12.36 -5.60 -5.37
C GLN A 48 -13.85 -5.98 -5.25
N ARG A 49 -14.70 -5.13 -4.68
CA ARG A 49 -16.11 -5.44 -4.41
C ARG A 49 -17.09 -4.89 -5.46
N SER A 50 -16.59 -4.47 -6.62
CA SER A 50 -17.40 -3.92 -7.72
C SER A 50 -17.08 -4.55 -9.06
#